data_AF-A5N588-F1
#
_entry.id   AF-A5N588-F1
#
_cell.length_a   1.000
_cell.length_b   1.000
_cell.length_c   1.000
_cell.angle_alpha   90.00
_cell.angle_beta   90.00
_cell.angle_gamma   90.00
#
_symmetry.space_group_name_H-M   'P 1'
#
loop_
_entity.id
_entity.type
_entity.pdbx_description
1 polymer ?
#
loop_
_entity_poly.entity_id
_entity_poly.type
_entity_poly.pdbx_seq_one_letter_code
_entity_poly.pdbx_strand_id
1 'polypeptide(L)'
;MQDIKPYNLQKYFDIKNEILSSRTLSNHKRVLSSALIYALDMGLIEKNPLTRVKLPRQKKEETKILNIQECNLLLQKVENNLTSKMPVMLALPLGLRRDETLGLSWDAVDLENKTISIIQNLEYVNGKYYFKEPKTLSSRNTWGTEKNLVCTRKKDGNPITPHVL
;
A
#
# COMPACT_ATOMS: atom_id res chain seq x y z
N MET A 1 -17.82 35.09 -8.43
CA MET A 1 -16.85 34.14 -7.85
C MET A 1 -16.19 33.33 -8.97
N GLN A 2 -15.49 33.97 -9.90
CA GLN A 2 -14.84 33.27 -11.01
C GLN A 2 -13.47 33.89 -11.20
N ASP A 3 -12.41 33.08 -11.11
CA ASP A 3 -11.28 33.14 -12.06
C ASP A 3 -10.16 32.12 -11.73
N ILE A 4 -10.52 30.86 -11.42
CA ILE A 4 -9.53 29.78 -11.50
C ILE A 4 -9.33 29.45 -12.99
N LYS A 5 -8.41 30.17 -13.63
CA LYS A 5 -8.02 29.95 -15.02
C LYS A 5 -7.03 28.80 -15.12
N PRO A 6 -7.02 28.02 -16.22
CA PRO A 6 -6.01 26.98 -16.47
C PRO A 6 -4.58 27.49 -16.33
N TYR A 7 -4.33 28.75 -16.69
CA TYR A 7 -3.03 29.41 -16.53
C TYR A 7 -2.55 29.44 -15.07
N ASN A 8 -3.44 29.76 -14.13
CA ASN A 8 -3.09 29.81 -12.71
C ASN A 8 -2.67 28.43 -12.18
N LEU A 9 -3.38 27.39 -12.63
CA LEU A 9 -3.07 26.01 -12.27
C LEU A 9 -1.78 25.53 -12.92
N GLN A 10 -1.55 25.84 -14.20
CA GLN A 10 -0.29 25.51 -14.86
C GLN A 10 0.89 26.18 -14.17
N LYS A 11 0.81 27.49 -13.89
CA LYS A 11 1.82 28.24 -13.13
C LYS A 11 2.08 27.62 -11.76
N TYR A 12 1.04 27.17 -11.06
CA TYR A 12 1.19 26.44 -9.80
C TYR A 12 2.00 25.16 -9.97
N PHE A 13 1.68 24.32 -10.95
CA PHE A 13 2.43 23.08 -11.17
C PHE A 13 3.86 23.33 -11.64
N ASP A 14 4.10 24.38 -12.43
CA ASP A 14 5.43 24.75 -12.90
C ASP A 14 6.33 25.16 -11.72
N ILE A 15 5.84 26.06 -10.85
CA ILE A 15 6.56 26.47 -9.63
C ILE A 15 6.79 25.26 -8.71
N LYS A 16 5.79 24.41 -8.54
CA LYS A 16 5.91 23.24 -7.67
C LYS A 16 6.82 22.16 -8.25
N ASN A 17 7.00 22.11 -9.56
CA ASN A 17 7.89 21.15 -10.19
C ASN A 17 9.37 21.39 -9.86
N GLU A 18 9.75 22.62 -9.50
CA GLU A 18 11.11 22.93 -9.07
C GLU A 18 11.44 22.37 -7.68
N ILE A 19 10.43 22.12 -6.85
CA ILE A 19 10.61 21.74 -5.43
C ILE A 19 10.02 20.38 -5.05
N LEU A 20 9.11 19.81 -5.83
CA LEU A 20 8.42 18.56 -5.50
C LEU A 20 8.71 17.46 -6.52
N SER A 21 8.69 16.21 -6.03
CA SER A 21 8.78 15.05 -6.90
C SER A 21 7.58 14.98 -7.87
N SER A 22 7.81 14.38 -9.04
CA SER A 22 6.76 14.09 -10.02
C SER A 22 5.57 13.31 -9.44
N ARG A 23 5.82 12.43 -8.45
CA ARG A 23 4.74 11.68 -7.77
C ARG A 23 3.90 12.58 -6.88
N THR A 24 4.52 13.48 -6.14
CA THR A 24 3.81 14.47 -5.32
C THR A 24 2.95 15.39 -6.17
N LEU A 25 3.47 15.88 -7.30
CA LEU A 25 2.69 16.70 -8.25
C LEU A 25 1.48 15.96 -8.81
N SER A 26 1.65 14.67 -9.13
CA SER A 26 0.54 13.83 -9.59
C SER A 26 -0.53 13.66 -8.51
N ASN A 27 -0.13 13.50 -7.24
CA ASN A 27 -1.06 13.48 -6.11
C ASN A 27 -1.81 14.81 -5.97
N HIS A 28 -1.12 15.95 -6.08
CA HIS A 28 -1.77 17.27 -6.07
C HIS A 28 -2.80 17.39 -7.18
N LYS A 29 -2.47 16.98 -8.41
CA LYS A 29 -3.41 16.97 -9.54
C LYS A 29 -4.62 16.07 -9.26
N ARG A 30 -4.43 14.90 -8.67
CA ARG A 30 -5.54 14.00 -8.31
C ARG A 30 -6.50 14.65 -7.30
N VAL A 31 -5.97 15.26 -6.24
CA VAL A 31 -6.77 15.94 -5.22
C VAL A 31 -7.53 17.12 -5.83
N LEU A 32 -6.84 17.98 -6.59
CA LEU A 32 -7.45 19.12 -7.27
C LEU A 32 -8.51 18.69 -8.28
N SER A 33 -8.26 17.61 -9.03
CA SER A 33 -9.24 17.06 -9.96
C SER A 33 -10.49 16.61 -9.24
N SER A 34 -10.35 15.90 -8.11
CA SER A 34 -11.48 15.45 -7.31
C SER A 34 -12.33 16.63 -6.81
N ALA A 35 -11.68 17.68 -6.31
CA ALA A 35 -12.37 18.87 -5.81
C ALA A 35 -13.08 19.65 -6.94
N LEU A 36 -12.44 19.78 -8.11
CA LEU A 36 -13.02 20.51 -9.25
C LEU A 36 -14.13 19.73 -9.94
N ILE A 37 -14.05 18.40 -9.97
CA ILE A 37 -15.17 17.56 -10.44
C ILE A 37 -16.36 17.74 -9.51
N TYR A 38 -16.14 17.66 -8.19
CA TYR A 38 -17.21 17.91 -7.22
C TYR A 38 -17.85 19.29 -7.40
N ALA A 39 -17.05 20.35 -7.62
CA ALA A 39 -17.57 21.69 -7.87
C ALA A 39 -18.38 21.79 -9.19
N LEU A 40 -18.00 21.04 -10.22
CA LEU A 40 -18.73 20.95 -11.48
C LEU A 40 -20.07 20.25 -11.28
N ASP A 41 -20.08 19.12 -10.57
CA ASP A 41 -21.29 18.34 -10.29
C ASP A 41 -22.29 19.14 -9.43
N MET A 42 -21.79 19.98 -8.53
CA MET A 42 -22.60 20.88 -7.70
C MET A 42 -22.99 22.18 -8.42
N GLY A 43 -22.64 22.35 -9.70
CA GLY A 43 -22.95 23.54 -10.49
C GLY A 43 -22.24 24.82 -10.03
N LEU A 44 -21.20 24.72 -9.21
CA LEU A 44 -20.42 25.87 -8.72
C LEU A 44 -19.48 26.43 -9.79
N ILE A 45 -19.09 25.60 -10.75
CA ILE A 45 -18.30 25.96 -11.91
C ILE A 45 -18.92 25.34 -13.16
N GLU A 46 -18.81 26.01 -14.31
CA GLU A 46 -19.35 25.50 -15.58
C GLU A 46 -18.39 24.54 -16.28
N LYS A 47 -17.08 24.69 -16.03
CA LYS A 47 -16.01 23.96 -16.74
C LYS A 47 -14.87 23.67 -15.78
N ASN A 48 -14.31 22.47 -15.87
CA ASN A 48 -13.14 22.09 -15.08
C ASN A 48 -11.84 22.70 -15.69
N PRO A 49 -11.19 23.65 -15.00
CA PRO A 49 -9.99 24.33 -15.51
C PRO A 49 -8.73 23.44 -15.55
N LEU A 50 -8.75 22.28 -14.87
CA LEU A 50 -7.62 21.35 -14.80
C LEU A 50 -7.46 20.51 -16.07
N THR A 51 -8.48 20.46 -16.93
CA THR A 51 -8.49 19.64 -18.16
C THR A 51 -7.33 19.94 -19.11
N ARG A 52 -6.89 21.20 -19.18
CA ARG A 52 -5.82 21.65 -20.08
C ARG A 52 -4.43 21.72 -19.42
N VAL A 53 -4.34 21.38 -18.14
CA VAL A 53 -3.11 21.49 -17.35
C VAL A 53 -2.25 20.24 -17.56
N LYS A 54 -1.01 20.46 -18.03
CA LYS A 54 -0.05 19.41 -18.31
C LYS A 54 0.93 19.28 -17.15
N LEU A 55 1.10 18.04 -16.67
CA LEU A 55 2.17 17.72 -15.73
C LEU A 55 3.44 17.36 -16.52
N PRO A 56 4.62 17.63 -15.94
CA PRO A 56 5.87 17.12 -16.48
C PRO A 56 5.85 15.60 -16.52
N ARG A 57 6.48 15.02 -17.56
CA ARG A 57 6.54 13.56 -17.72
C ARG A 57 7.35 12.97 -16.58
N GLN A 58 6.77 11.99 -15.89
CA GLN A 58 7.49 11.24 -14.87
C GLN A 58 8.56 10.39 -15.55
N LYS A 59 9.83 10.54 -15.17
CA LYS A 59 10.82 9.49 -15.43
C LYS A 59 10.43 8.30 -14.58
N LYS A 60 10.17 7.16 -15.21
CA LYS A 60 9.96 5.91 -14.49
C LYS A 60 11.31 5.51 -13.92
N GLU A 61 11.48 5.64 -12.62
CA GLU A 61 12.64 5.08 -11.94
C GLU A 61 12.51 3.56 -11.95
N GLU A 62 13.59 2.89 -12.35
CA GLU A 62 13.66 1.44 -12.24
C GLU A 62 13.66 1.06 -10.76
N THR A 63 12.63 0.34 -10.34
CA THR A 63 12.59 -0.21 -8.99
C THR A 63 13.60 -1.34 -8.93
N LYS A 64 14.63 -1.20 -8.08
CA LYS A 64 15.56 -2.29 -7.81
C LYS A 64 14.82 -3.41 -7.10
N ILE A 65 14.80 -4.58 -7.72
CA ILE A 65 14.23 -5.81 -7.15
C ILE A 65 15.40 -6.66 -6.71
N LEU A 66 15.32 -7.21 -5.49
CA LEU A 66 16.36 -8.10 -4.97
C LEU A 66 16.36 -9.40 -5.77
N ASN A 67 17.54 -9.81 -6.23
CA ASN A 67 17.73 -11.15 -6.76
C ASN A 67 17.90 -12.18 -5.62
N ILE A 68 17.91 -13.47 -5.95
CA ILE A 68 17.99 -14.56 -4.96
C ILE A 68 19.27 -14.45 -4.10
N GLN A 69 20.40 -14.07 -4.69
CA GLN A 69 21.67 -13.93 -3.97
C GLN A 69 21.61 -12.76 -2.97
N GLU A 70 20.99 -11.64 -3.37
CA GLU A 70 20.77 -10.48 -2.51
C GLU A 70 19.77 -10.77 -1.39
N CYS A 71 18.72 -11.57 -1.64
CA CYS A 71 17.81 -12.06 -0.61
C CYS A 71 18.54 -12.91 0.43
N ASN A 72 19.39 -13.84 -0.02
CA ASN A 72 20.19 -14.67 0.90
C ASN A 72 21.18 -13.83 1.70
N LEU A 73 21.81 -12.85 1.07
CA LEU A 73 22.70 -11.91 1.74
C LEU A 73 21.95 -11.09 2.80
N LEU A 74 20.73 -10.63 2.49
CA LEU A 74 19.87 -9.92 3.42
C LEU A 74 19.55 -10.79 4.64
N LEU A 75 19.16 -12.06 4.43
CA LEU A 75 18.87 -13.01 5.50
C LEU A 75 20.08 -13.25 6.41
N GLN A 76 21.29 -13.41 5.84
CA GLN A 76 22.52 -13.55 6.61
C GLN A 76 22.83 -12.27 7.43
N LYS A 77 22.61 -11.08 6.85
CA LYS A 77 22.89 -9.81 7.54
C LYS A 77 21.97 -9.54 8.72
N VAL A 78 20.74 -10.05 8.69
CA VAL A 78 19.78 -9.87 9.80
C VAL A 78 19.83 -10.99 10.83
N GLU A 79 20.63 -12.04 10.61
CA GLU A 79 20.63 -13.25 11.45
C GLU A 79 20.89 -12.99 12.93
N ASN A 80 21.78 -12.03 13.22
CA ASN A 80 22.17 -11.62 14.58
C ASN A 80 21.38 -10.40 15.09
N ASN A 81 20.44 -9.87 14.31
CA ASN A 81 19.61 -8.72 14.70
C ASN A 81 18.22 -9.21 15.08
N LEU A 82 18.00 -9.44 16.38
CA LEU A 82 16.74 -9.97 16.90
C LEU A 82 15.51 -9.14 16.48
N THR A 83 15.65 -7.82 16.41
CA THR A 83 14.57 -6.90 16.03
C THR A 83 14.17 -7.02 14.56
N SER A 84 15.13 -7.28 13.67
CA SER A 84 14.91 -7.28 12.22
C SER A 84 14.77 -8.68 11.62
N LYS A 85 15.30 -9.70 12.30
CA LYS A 85 15.32 -11.10 11.84
C LYS A 85 13.91 -11.61 11.53
N MET A 86 13.03 -11.58 12.53
CA MET A 86 11.68 -12.11 12.40
C MET A 86 10.85 -11.39 11.33
N PRO A 87 10.79 -10.05 11.29
CA PRO A 87 10.06 -9.36 10.22
C PRO A 87 10.57 -9.68 8.82
N VAL A 88 11.88 -9.74 8.63
CA VAL A 88 12.48 -10.03 7.31
C VAL A 88 12.23 -11.47 6.89
N MET A 89 12.35 -12.42 7.80
CA MET A 89 12.08 -13.84 7.53
C MET A 89 10.62 -14.10 7.17
N LEU A 90 9.67 -13.32 7.69
CA LEU A 90 8.25 -13.43 7.33
C LEU A 90 7.93 -12.67 6.04
N ALA A 91 8.42 -11.44 5.88
CA ALA A 91 8.05 -10.58 4.76
C ALA A 91 8.62 -11.06 3.42
N LEU A 92 9.85 -11.60 3.39
CA LEU A 92 10.49 -12.05 2.15
C LEU A 92 9.72 -13.20 1.45
N PRO A 93 9.39 -14.32 2.11
CA PRO A 93 8.70 -15.43 1.46
C PRO A 93 7.19 -15.20 1.31
N LEU A 94 6.54 -14.52 2.27
CA LEU A 94 5.08 -14.34 2.27
C LEU A 94 4.61 -13.07 1.56
N GLY A 95 5.54 -12.15 1.26
CA GLY A 95 5.22 -10.87 0.63
C GLY A 95 4.40 -9.93 1.52
N LEU A 96 4.49 -10.09 2.85
CA LEU A 96 3.74 -9.26 3.80
C LEU A 96 4.17 -7.81 3.70
N ARG A 97 3.20 -6.90 3.83
CA ARG A 97 3.51 -5.48 3.97
C ARG A 97 4.10 -5.23 5.37
N ARG A 98 4.98 -4.24 5.50
CA ARG A 98 5.65 -3.90 6.78
C ARG A 98 4.66 -3.74 7.94
N ASP A 99 3.54 -3.08 7.71
CA ASP A 99 2.48 -2.83 8.69
C ASP A 99 1.73 -4.12 9.08
N GLU A 100 1.63 -5.09 8.18
CA GLU A 100 1.05 -6.41 8.44
C GLU A 100 2.05 -7.30 9.22
N THR A 101 3.32 -7.30 8.81
CA THR A 101 4.39 -8.05 9.48
C THR A 101 4.55 -7.64 10.94
N LEU A 102 4.53 -6.33 11.21
CA LEU A 102 4.65 -5.80 12.56
C LEU A 102 3.33 -5.84 13.35
N GLY A 103 2.20 -5.98 12.66
CA GLY A 103 0.87 -6.12 13.27
C GLY A 103 0.52 -7.56 13.68
N LEU A 104 1.37 -8.54 13.33
CA LEU A 104 1.06 -9.95 13.56
C LEU A 104 0.95 -10.26 15.06
N SER A 105 -0.15 -10.92 15.46
CA SER A 105 -0.36 -11.45 16.81
C SER A 105 -0.28 -12.97 16.84
N TRP A 106 -0.13 -13.55 18.03
CA TRP A 106 -0.13 -15.00 18.21
C TRP A 106 -1.45 -15.66 17.80
N ASP A 107 -2.58 -14.97 18.01
CA ASP A 107 -3.91 -15.47 17.61
C ASP A 107 -4.07 -15.60 16.09
N ALA A 108 -3.19 -14.96 15.32
CA ALA A 108 -3.16 -15.05 13.86
C ALA A 108 -2.33 -16.23 13.35
N VAL A 109 -1.62 -16.95 14.21
CA VAL A 109 -0.71 -18.05 13.83
C VAL A 109 -1.33 -19.38 14.22
N ASP A 110 -1.63 -20.19 13.20
CA ASP A 110 -2.05 -21.58 13.36
C ASP A 110 -0.88 -22.49 12.99
N LEU A 111 -0.20 -23.03 14.01
CA LEU A 111 0.96 -23.90 13.82
C LEU A 111 0.55 -25.31 13.37
N GLU A 112 -0.66 -25.76 13.67
CA GLU A 112 -1.16 -27.09 13.27
C GLU A 112 -1.40 -27.12 11.76
N ASN A 113 -2.12 -26.12 11.27
CA ASN A 113 -2.42 -25.96 9.85
C ASN A 113 -1.31 -25.19 9.09
N LYS A 114 -0.26 -24.75 9.81
CA LYS A 114 0.85 -23.96 9.29
C LYS A 114 0.39 -22.72 8.53
N THR A 115 -0.61 -22.02 9.05
CA THR A 115 -1.15 -20.82 8.43
C THR A 115 -0.97 -19.56 9.28
N ILE A 116 -0.89 -18.43 8.60
CA ILE A 116 -0.80 -17.09 9.20
C ILE A 116 -1.92 -16.26 8.59
N SER A 117 -2.73 -15.60 9.43
CA SER A 117 -3.82 -14.73 8.97
C SER A 117 -3.56 -13.26 9.33
N ILE A 118 -3.60 -12.31 8.38
CA ILE A 118 -3.61 -10.89 8.79
C ILE A 118 -4.98 -10.53 9.32
N ILE A 119 -5.02 -10.32 10.62
CA ILE A 119 -6.19 -9.82 11.33
C ILE A 119 -6.06 -8.34 11.66
N GLN A 120 -4.85 -7.78 11.68
CA GLN A 120 -4.58 -6.39 12.02
C GLN A 120 -3.27 -5.88 11.44
N ASN A 121 -3.18 -4.56 11.31
CA ASN A 121 -1.99 -3.84 10.88
C ASN A 121 -1.52 -2.90 12.00
N LEU A 122 -0.22 -2.70 12.11
CA LEU A 122 0.38 -1.71 13.00
C LEU A 122 0.52 -0.37 12.26
N GLU A 123 -0.24 0.65 12.69
CA GLU A 123 -0.14 2.02 12.18
C GLU A 123 0.59 2.91 13.22
N TYR A 124 1.41 3.84 12.75
CA TYR A 124 2.03 4.88 13.58
C TYR A 124 1.43 6.24 13.22
N VAL A 125 0.69 6.83 14.15
CA VAL A 125 -0.03 8.09 13.96
C VAL A 125 0.25 9.02 15.12
N ASN A 126 0.69 10.25 14.84
CA ASN A 126 0.92 11.30 15.84
C ASN A 126 1.76 10.87 17.05
N GLY A 127 2.85 10.12 16.82
CA GLY A 127 3.75 9.70 17.90
C GLY A 127 3.35 8.41 18.63
N LYS A 128 2.23 7.79 18.25
CA LYS A 128 1.68 6.62 18.94
C LYS A 128 1.42 5.47 17.96
N TYR A 129 1.59 4.25 18.45
CA TYR A 129 1.27 3.03 17.72
C TYR A 129 -0.16 2.60 17.99
N TYR A 130 -0.86 2.22 16.93
CA TYR A 130 -2.22 1.69 16.99
C TYR A 130 -2.31 0.41 16.19
N PHE A 131 -2.98 -0.58 16.76
CA PHE A 131 -3.44 -1.73 15.99
C PHE A 131 -4.78 -1.37 15.35
N LYS A 132 -4.91 -1.75 14.08
CA LYS A 132 -6.11 -1.47 13.31
C LYS A 132 -6.48 -2.67 12.48
N GLU A 133 -7.76 -3.00 12.47
CA GLU A 133 -8.25 -4.04 11.58
C GLU A 133 -8.11 -3.60 10.11
N PRO A 134 -7.78 -4.55 9.21
CA PRO A 134 -7.67 -4.26 7.80
C PRO A 134 -9.03 -3.74 7.28
N LYS A 135 -9.00 -2.63 6.53
CA LYS A 135 -10.17 -1.81 6.17
C LYS A 135 -11.29 -2.54 5.41
N THR A 136 -11.03 -3.73 4.89
CA THR A 136 -12.01 -4.55 4.15
C THR A 136 -11.88 -6.03 4.48
N LEU A 137 -12.96 -6.79 4.34
CA LEU A 137 -12.91 -8.27 4.41
C LEU A 137 -11.93 -8.86 3.38
N SER A 138 -11.78 -8.21 2.22
CA SER A 138 -10.83 -8.60 1.16
C SER A 138 -9.36 -8.41 1.52
N SER A 139 -9.05 -7.70 2.62
CA SER A 139 -7.68 -7.52 3.11
C SER A 139 -7.29 -8.52 4.20
N ARG A 140 -8.20 -9.41 4.62
CA ARG A 140 -7.86 -10.57 5.45
C ARG A 140 -7.31 -11.68 4.55
N ASN A 141 -5.99 -11.73 4.44
CA ASN A 141 -5.28 -12.79 3.71
C ASN A 141 -4.78 -13.84 4.71
N THR A 142 -4.92 -15.12 4.34
CA THR A 142 -4.36 -16.25 5.07
C THR A 142 -3.28 -16.89 4.19
N TRP A 143 -2.05 -17.01 4.68
CA TRP A 143 -0.94 -17.67 3.99
C TRP A 143 -0.58 -18.96 4.71
N GLY A 144 -0.31 -20.04 3.97
CA GLY A 144 0.15 -21.32 4.52
C GLY A 144 1.60 -21.66 4.15
N THR A 145 2.27 -22.52 4.93
CA THR A 145 3.59 -23.14 4.62
C THR A 145 3.46 -24.67 4.76
N GLU A 146 3.92 -25.61 3.93
CA GLU A 146 4.67 -25.69 2.67
C GLU A 146 4.09 -26.82 1.78
N LYS A 147 4.53 -26.84 0.51
CA LYS A 147 4.42 -27.86 -0.58
C LYS A 147 3.28 -27.86 -1.59
N ASN A 148 2.20 -27.11 -1.42
CA ASN A 148 1.28 -26.79 -2.54
C ASN A 148 0.65 -25.43 -2.27
N LEU A 149 1.19 -24.39 -2.90
CA LEU A 149 0.71 -23.02 -2.77
C LEU A 149 -0.64 -22.88 -3.50
N VAL A 150 -1.75 -23.11 -2.79
CA VAL A 150 -3.08 -22.74 -3.27
C VAL A 150 -3.46 -21.40 -2.68
N CYS A 151 -3.49 -20.38 -3.54
CA CYS A 151 -4.04 -19.08 -3.20
C CYS A 151 -5.56 -19.21 -3.09
N THR A 152 -6.15 -19.16 -1.90
CA THR A 152 -7.61 -19.07 -1.78
C THR A 152 -8.05 -17.73 -1.19
N ARG A 153 -8.79 -17.01 -2.03
CA ARG A 153 -9.52 -15.79 -1.67
C ARG A 153 -10.81 -16.23 -0.99
N LYS A 154 -10.95 -16.02 0.32
CA LYS A 154 -12.28 -16.14 0.97
C LYS A 154 -13.20 -15.11 0.32
N LYS A 155 -14.14 -15.57 -0.50
CA LYS A 155 -15.23 -14.73 -0.99
C LYS A 155 -16.49 -14.84 -0.14
N ASP A 156 -16.68 -15.92 0.62
CA ASP A 156 -17.92 -16.12 1.37
C ASP A 156 -17.64 -16.68 2.77
N GLY A 157 -18.26 -16.05 3.76
CA GLY A 157 -17.95 -16.17 5.19
C GLY A 157 -18.37 -17.46 5.87
N ASN A 158 -18.03 -18.64 5.32
CA ASN A 158 -18.17 -19.91 6.05
C ASN A 158 -16.81 -20.63 6.18
N PRO A 159 -16.51 -21.24 7.34
CA PRO A 159 -15.31 -22.05 7.52
C PRO A 159 -15.41 -23.33 6.68
N ILE A 160 -14.41 -23.58 5.82
CA ILE A 160 -14.27 -24.85 5.12
C ILE A 160 -13.72 -25.84 6.16
N THR A 161 -14.52 -26.84 6.51
CA THR A 161 -14.05 -28.01 7.25
C THR A 161 -13.01 -28.75 6.41
N PRO A 162 -11.81 -29.06 6.92
CA PRO A 162 -10.83 -29.81 6.16
C PRO A 162 -11.33 -31.24 5.97
N HIS A 163 -11.60 -31.62 4.71
CA HIS A 163 -11.67 -33.03 4.36
C HIS A 163 -10.24 -33.56 4.23
N VAL A 164 -9.94 -34.52 5.09
CA VAL A 164 -8.72 -35.32 5.11
C VAL A 164 -8.63 -36.13 3.82
N LEU A 165 -7.48 -36.05 3.15
CA LEU A 165 -6.93 -37.13 2.32
C LEU A 165 -5.51 -37.40 2.80
#